data_AF-A0A8D1I3A9-F1
#
_entry.id   AF-A0A8D1I3A9-F1
#
_cell.length_a   1.000
_cell.length_b   1.000
_cell.length_c   1.000
_cell.angle_alpha   90.00
_cell.angle_beta   90.00
_cell.angle_gamma   90.00
#
_symmetry.space_group_name_H-M   'P 1'
#
loop_
_entity.id
_entity.type
_entity.pdbx_description
1 polymer ?
#
loop_
_entity_poly.entity_id
_entity_poly.type
_entity_poly.pdbx_seq_one_letter_code
_entity_poly.pdbx_strand_id
1 'polypeptide(L)'
;MCGETEEEKIRVGILENQAMDVRLQMARICYSPDFEKLKPGYLKEIPEKMKPFSEFLGKRPWFAGDKLTYVDFLAYNVLDLYRIFDPKCLDGFPNLKDFLSRFEGLKKIAAYMRSSRFLPGPLFLKVAMWGNK
;
A
#
# COMPACT_ATOMS: atom_id res chain seq x y z
N MET A 1 -9.53 -16.43 -4.60
CA MET A 1 -8.61 -15.27 -4.76
C MET A 1 -9.36 -13.99 -5.15
N CYS A 2 -10.59 -14.07 -5.65
CA CYS A 2 -11.47 -12.93 -5.92
C CYS A 2 -12.63 -12.91 -4.90
N GLY A 3 -13.46 -11.88 -4.94
CA GLY A 3 -14.71 -11.83 -4.18
C GLY A 3 -15.68 -12.94 -4.60
N GLU A 4 -16.28 -13.59 -3.61
CA GLU A 4 -17.24 -14.68 -3.76
C GLU A 4 -18.68 -14.15 -3.84
N THR A 5 -18.96 -13.05 -3.13
CA THR A 5 -20.26 -12.35 -3.18
C THR A 5 -20.18 -11.10 -4.05
N GLU A 6 -21.34 -10.58 -4.49
CA GLU A 6 -21.39 -9.31 -5.23
C GLU A 6 -20.82 -8.14 -4.42
N GLU A 7 -21.05 -8.12 -3.11
CA GLU A 7 -20.47 -7.11 -2.22
C GLU A 7 -18.94 -7.19 -2.19
N GLU A 8 -18.38 -8.39 -2.09
CA GLU A 8 -16.93 -8.60 -2.14
C GLU A 8 -16.35 -8.22 -3.50
N LYS A 9 -17.03 -8.54 -4.61
CA LYS A 9 -16.61 -8.15 -5.97
C LYS A 9 -16.59 -6.64 -6.15
N ILE A 10 -17.60 -5.93 -5.62
CA ILE A 10 -17.64 -4.46 -5.63
C ILE A 10 -16.44 -3.91 -4.85
N ARG A 11 -16.17 -4.45 -3.66
CA ARG A 11 -15.02 -3.99 -2.85
C ARG A 11 -13.69 -4.23 -3.55
N VAL A 12 -13.54 -5.40 -4.18
CA VAL A 12 -12.38 -5.76 -5.00
C VAL A 12 -12.19 -4.75 -6.13
N GLY A 13 -13.24 -4.47 -6.91
CA GLY A 13 -13.16 -3.53 -8.03
C GLY A 13 -12.80 -2.10 -7.60
N ILE A 14 -13.39 -1.61 -6.51
CA ILE A 14 -13.07 -0.28 -5.97
C ILE A 14 -11.60 -0.22 -5.54
N LEU A 15 -11.15 -1.21 -4.75
CA LEU A 15 -9.83 -1.18 -4.17
C LEU A 15 -8.71 -1.35 -5.20
N GLU A 16 -8.92 -2.19 -6.21
CA GLU A 16 -7.97 -2.38 -7.31
C GLU A 16 -7.66 -1.04 -8.00
N ASN A 17 -8.70 -0.29 -8.37
CA ASN A 17 -8.55 1.00 -9.05
C ASN A 17 -7.96 2.05 -8.11
N GLN A 18 -8.44 2.13 -6.86
CA GLN A 18 -7.94 3.09 -5.88
C GLN A 18 -6.45 2.86 -5.54
N ALA A 19 -6.02 1.60 -5.41
CA ALA A 19 -4.62 1.26 -5.16
C ALA A 19 -3.74 1.71 -6.33
N MET A 20 -4.21 1.54 -7.56
CA MET A 20 -3.48 2.01 -8.75
C MET A 20 -3.36 3.54 -8.78
N ASP A 21 -4.44 4.26 -8.55
CA ASP A 21 -4.43 5.74 -8.57
C ASP A 21 -3.45 6.31 -7.54
N VAL A 22 -3.47 5.78 -6.33
CA VAL A 22 -2.57 6.21 -5.24
C VAL A 22 -1.11 5.86 -5.56
N ARG A 23 -0.85 4.67 -6.12
CA ARG A 23 0.49 4.29 -6.60
C ARG A 23 1.00 5.23 -7.70
N LEU A 24 0.16 5.57 -8.67
CA LEU A 24 0.52 6.48 -9.76
C LEU A 24 0.79 7.91 -9.25
N GLN A 25 0.03 8.38 -8.27
CA GLN A 25 0.28 9.67 -7.63
C GLN A 25 1.66 9.72 -6.94
N MET A 26 2.03 8.67 -6.19
CA MET A 26 3.37 8.56 -5.60
C MET A 26 4.46 8.55 -6.68
N ALA A 27 4.26 7.75 -7.74
CA ALA A 27 5.21 7.68 -8.84
C ALA A 27 5.42 9.04 -9.51
N ARG A 28 4.36 9.82 -9.77
CA ARG A 28 4.49 11.16 -10.39
C ARG A 28 5.45 12.06 -9.63
N ILE A 29 5.40 12.04 -8.30
CA ILE A 29 6.33 12.82 -7.48
C ILE A 29 7.73 12.21 -7.47
N CYS A 30 7.84 10.90 -7.31
CA CYS A 30 9.15 10.23 -7.24
C CYS A 30 9.95 10.34 -8.54
N TYR A 31 9.31 10.57 -9.69
CA TYR A 31 9.97 10.81 -10.98
C TYR A 31 10.10 12.29 -11.35
N SER A 32 9.54 13.21 -10.56
CA SER A 32 9.63 14.64 -10.84
C SER A 32 11.04 15.17 -10.57
N PRO A 33 11.67 15.94 -11.48
CA PRO A 33 12.96 16.58 -11.21
C PRO A 33 12.89 17.58 -10.04
N ASP A 34 11.70 18.07 -9.71
CA ASP A 34 11.45 18.95 -8.56
C ASP A 34 11.07 18.19 -7.27
N PHE A 35 11.36 16.88 -7.19
CA PHE A 35 11.00 16.02 -6.05
C PHE A 35 11.24 16.66 -4.68
N GLU A 36 12.43 17.19 -4.43
CA GLU A 36 12.78 17.79 -3.13
C GLU A 36 11.93 19.01 -2.78
N LYS A 37 11.48 19.78 -3.78
CA LYS A 37 10.57 20.92 -3.57
C LYS A 37 9.13 20.47 -3.31
N LEU A 38 8.70 19.40 -3.99
CA LEU A 38 7.33 18.88 -3.92
C LEU A 38 7.07 18.01 -2.68
N LYS A 39 8.11 17.30 -2.22
CA LYS A 39 8.01 16.32 -1.12
C LYS A 39 7.36 16.88 0.16
N PRO A 40 7.72 18.08 0.68
CA PRO A 40 7.09 18.61 1.89
C PRO A 40 5.58 18.84 1.74
N GLY A 41 5.11 19.24 0.56
CA GLY A 41 3.68 19.38 0.28
C GLY A 41 3.01 18.00 0.25
N TYR A 42 3.62 17.06 -0.47
CA TYR A 42 3.07 15.71 -0.59
C TYR A 42 2.95 14.97 0.73
N LEU A 43 3.94 15.09 1.62
CA LEU A 43 3.91 14.51 2.96
C LEU A 43 2.67 14.97 3.76
N LYS A 44 2.24 16.23 3.59
CA LYS A 44 1.04 16.76 4.27
C LYS A 44 -0.25 16.15 3.75
N GLU A 45 -0.27 15.69 2.50
CA GLU A 45 -1.45 15.08 1.88
C GLU A 45 -1.53 13.56 2.11
N ILE A 46 -0.48 12.92 2.63
CA ILE A 46 -0.47 11.46 2.84
C ILE A 46 -1.62 11.01 3.75
N PRO A 47 -1.91 11.67 4.89
CA PRO A 47 -3.02 11.27 5.75
C PRO A 47 -4.37 11.25 5.02
N GLU A 48 -4.61 12.18 4.09
CA GLU A 48 -5.83 12.24 3.28
C GLU A 48 -5.93 11.06 2.29
N LYS A 49 -4.79 10.50 1.88
CA LYS A 49 -4.73 9.30 1.03
C LYS A 49 -4.88 8.02 1.84
N MET A 50 -4.33 7.97 3.07
CA MET A 50 -4.40 6.78 3.94
C MET A 50 -5.77 6.62 4.61
N LYS A 51 -6.44 7.72 4.95
CA LYS A 51 -7.73 7.72 5.64
C LYS A 51 -8.80 6.91 4.90
N PRO A 52 -9.02 7.04 3.57
CA PRO A 52 -9.96 6.20 2.84
C PRO A 52 -9.67 4.70 2.94
N PHE A 53 -8.40 4.27 2.92
CA PHE A 53 -8.06 2.85 3.12
C PHE A 53 -8.42 2.39 4.52
N SER A 54 -8.14 3.20 5.54
CA SER A 54 -8.49 2.88 6.94
C SER A 54 -10.00 2.74 7.12
N GLU A 55 -10.78 3.71 6.62
CA GLU A 55 -12.24 3.69 6.70
C GLU A 55 -12.83 2.52 5.90
N PHE A 56 -12.28 2.26 4.71
CA PHE A 56 -12.73 1.19 3.84
C PHE A 56 -12.36 -0.21 4.33
N LEU A 57 -11.25 -0.38 5.05
CA LEU A 57 -10.94 -1.62 5.76
C LEU A 57 -11.86 -1.79 6.98
N GLY A 58 -12.04 -0.71 7.74
CA GLY A 58 -12.85 -0.71 8.95
C GLY A 58 -12.33 -1.72 9.98
N LYS A 59 -13.18 -2.69 10.35
CA LYS A 59 -12.87 -3.77 11.30
C LYS A 59 -12.60 -5.12 10.64
N ARG A 60 -12.70 -5.21 9.31
CA ARG A 60 -12.50 -6.48 8.60
C ARG A 60 -11.03 -6.91 8.68
N PRO A 61 -10.74 -8.22 8.67
CA PRO A 61 -9.36 -8.70 8.63
C PRO A 61 -8.68 -8.45 7.28
N TRP A 62 -9.47 -8.46 6.19
CA TRP A 62 -9.04 -8.25 4.81
C TRP A 62 -9.99 -7.27 4.11
N PHE A 63 -9.53 -6.66 3.03
CA PHE A 63 -10.24 -5.56 2.40
C PHE A 63 -11.56 -5.96 1.74
N ALA A 64 -11.63 -7.15 1.14
CA ALA A 64 -12.87 -7.64 0.54
C ALA A 64 -13.86 -8.16 1.59
N GLY A 65 -13.38 -8.71 2.70
CA GLY A 65 -14.19 -9.40 3.71
C GLY A 65 -13.35 -10.22 4.69
N ASP A 66 -13.81 -11.43 4.99
CA ASP A 66 -13.16 -12.32 5.96
C ASP A 66 -12.02 -13.17 5.37
N LYS A 67 -11.96 -13.25 4.04
CA LYS A 67 -10.97 -14.05 3.31
C LYS A 67 -9.95 -13.16 2.60
N LEU A 68 -8.71 -13.62 2.58
CA LEU A 68 -7.64 -13.01 1.80
C LEU A 68 -7.96 -13.10 0.30
N THR A 69 -7.83 -11.97 -0.39
CA THR A 69 -8.00 -11.84 -1.84
C THR A 69 -6.78 -11.19 -2.48
N TYR A 70 -6.73 -11.13 -3.81
CA TYR A 70 -5.59 -10.52 -4.50
C TYR A 70 -5.46 -9.01 -4.23
N VAL A 71 -6.57 -8.31 -3.95
CA VAL A 71 -6.52 -6.86 -3.68
C VAL A 71 -5.84 -6.52 -2.35
N ASP A 72 -5.76 -7.47 -1.41
CA ASP A 72 -4.96 -7.30 -0.19
C ASP A 72 -3.45 -7.23 -0.51
N PHE A 73 -3.00 -7.90 -1.58
CA PHE A 73 -1.60 -7.77 -2.03
C PHE A 73 -1.33 -6.39 -2.65
N LEU A 74 -2.32 -5.84 -3.38
CA LEU A 74 -2.24 -4.49 -3.94
C LEU A 74 -2.23 -3.45 -2.82
N ALA A 75 -3.14 -3.58 -1.85
CA ALA A 75 -3.22 -2.71 -0.69
C ALA A 75 -1.95 -2.79 0.16
N TYR A 76 -1.42 -4.00 0.43
CA TYR A 76 -0.13 -4.17 1.10
C TYR A 76 0.98 -3.42 0.36
N ASN A 77 1.10 -3.61 -0.96
CA ASN A 77 2.17 -2.97 -1.72
C ASN A 77 2.10 -1.45 -1.67
N VAL A 78 0.90 -0.86 -1.77
CA VAL A 78 0.72 0.60 -1.66
C VAL A 78 1.02 1.07 -0.25
N LEU A 79 0.42 0.46 0.78
CA LEU A 79 0.62 0.89 2.17
C LEU A 79 2.08 0.76 2.61
N ASP A 80 2.77 -0.31 2.19
CA ASP A 80 4.20 -0.51 2.45
C ASP A 80 5.05 0.55 1.74
N LEU A 81 4.73 0.89 0.48
CA LEU A 81 5.41 1.97 -0.25
C LEU A 81 5.31 3.31 0.50
N TYR A 82 4.13 3.66 1.03
CA TYR A 82 3.97 4.87 1.84
C TYR A 82 4.67 4.77 3.20
N ARG A 83 4.65 3.59 3.85
CA ARG A 83 5.40 3.34 5.09
C ARG A 83 6.91 3.52 4.89
N ILE A 84 7.46 3.10 3.75
CA ILE A 84 8.88 3.30 3.43
C ILE A 84 9.16 4.78 3.13
N PHE A 85 8.24 5.47 2.46
CA PHE A 85 8.38 6.88 2.11
C PHE A 85 8.31 7.81 3.32
N ASP A 86 7.37 7.55 4.23
CA ASP A 86 7.19 8.23 5.50
C ASP A 86 6.85 7.19 6.60
N PRO A 87 7.82 6.79 7.43
CA PRO A 87 7.64 5.76 8.46
C PRO A 87 6.51 6.02 9.47
N LYS A 88 6.10 7.28 9.63
CA LYS A 88 5.06 7.68 10.59
C LYS A 88 3.69 7.85 9.95
N CYS A 89 3.56 7.69 8.62
CA CYS A 89 2.32 7.99 7.91
C CYS A 89 1.12 7.13 8.34
N LEU A 90 1.39 5.98 8.96
CA LEU A 90 0.35 5.07 9.47
C LEU A 90 0.09 5.21 10.98
N ASP A 91 0.77 6.12 11.70
CA ASP A 91 0.63 6.27 13.16
C ASP A 91 -0.80 6.58 13.61
N GLY A 92 -1.56 7.31 12.79
CA GLY A 92 -2.98 7.61 13.04
C GLY A 92 -3.96 6.50 12.63
N PHE A 93 -3.49 5.39 12.06
CA PHE A 93 -4.32 4.35 11.44
C PHE A 93 -3.96 2.96 11.96
N PRO A 94 -4.32 2.62 13.22
CA PRO A 94 -3.93 1.36 13.85
C PRO A 94 -4.40 0.12 13.08
N ASN A 95 -5.60 0.16 12.48
CA ASN A 95 -6.11 -0.94 11.66
C ASN A 95 -5.27 -1.21 10.40
N LEU A 96 -4.66 -0.18 9.80
CA LEU A 96 -3.74 -0.35 8.67
C LEU A 96 -2.41 -0.96 9.12
N LYS A 97 -1.90 -0.59 10.30
CA LYS A 97 -0.72 -1.25 10.89
C LYS A 97 -0.98 -2.72 11.21
N ASP A 98 -2.14 -3.02 11.76
CA ASP A 98 -2.58 -4.39 12.05
C ASP A 98 -2.72 -5.20 10.77
N PHE A 99 -3.27 -4.60 9.71
CA PHE A 99 -3.34 -5.21 8.38
C PHE A 99 -1.95 -5.56 7.83
N LEU A 100 -0.99 -4.62 7.85
CA LEU A 100 0.38 -4.88 7.39
C LEU A 100 1.02 -6.03 8.18
N SER A 101 0.90 -5.99 9.51
CA SER A 101 1.44 -7.03 10.40
C SER A 101 0.81 -8.40 10.13
N ARG A 102 -0.51 -8.44 9.89
CA ARG A 102 -1.24 -9.67 9.54
C ARG A 102 -0.80 -10.24 8.21
N PHE A 103 -0.62 -9.39 7.19
CA PHE A 103 -0.18 -9.78 5.87
C PHE A 103 1.25 -10.34 5.89
N GLU A 104 2.18 -9.63 6.53
CA GLU A 104 3.58 -10.06 6.71
C GLU A 104 3.68 -11.35 7.54
N GLY A 105 2.76 -11.54 8.48
CA GLY A 105 2.66 -12.73 9.33
C GLY A 105 2.12 -13.99 8.61
N LEU A 106 1.59 -13.88 7.39
CA LEU A 106 1.14 -15.05 6.62
C LEU A 106 2.33 -15.99 6.38
N LYS A 107 2.22 -17.26 6.78
CA LYS A 107 3.35 -18.24 6.77
C LYS A 107 4.17 -18.22 5.47
N LYS A 108 3.52 -18.20 4.31
CA LYS A 108 4.17 -18.18 2.99
C LYS A 108 4.79 -16.81 2.64
N ILE A 109 4.16 -15.71 3.06
CA ILE A 109 4.68 -14.35 2.88
C ILE A 109 5.90 -14.14 3.77
N ALA A 110 5.81 -14.47 5.06
CA ALA A 110 6.91 -14.41 6.00
C ALA A 110 8.12 -15.23 5.54
N ALA A 111 7.88 -16.45 5.03
CA ALA A 111 8.95 -17.28 4.47
C ALA A 111 9.54 -16.69 3.18
N TYR A 112 8.71 -16.09 2.32
CA TYR A 112 9.17 -15.41 1.12
C TYR A 112 10.06 -14.21 1.46
N MET A 113 9.62 -13.33 2.36
CA MET A 113 10.35 -12.12 2.78
C MET A 113 11.71 -12.43 3.44
N ARG A 114 11.86 -13.61 4.04
CA ARG A 114 13.16 -14.09 4.58
C ARG A 114 14.05 -14.78 3.55
N SER A 115 13.55 -15.05 2.35
CA SER A 115 14.30 -15.76 1.31
C SER A 115 15.11 -14.80 0.45
N SER A 116 16.16 -15.30 -0.21
CA SER A 116 16.96 -14.55 -1.18
C SER A 116 16.19 -14.10 -2.43
N ARG A 117 14.95 -14.58 -2.61
CA ARG A 117 14.07 -14.15 -3.71
C ARG A 117 13.32 -12.85 -3.40
N PHE A 118 13.27 -12.45 -2.13
CA PHE A 118 12.59 -11.21 -1.75
C PHE A 118 13.42 -10.00 -2.20
N LEU A 119 12.77 -9.09 -2.91
CA LEU A 119 13.38 -7.88 -3.42
C LEU A 119 12.62 -6.66 -2.83
N PRO A 120 13.09 -6.09 -1.69
CA PRO A 120 12.45 -4.94 -1.07
C PRO A 120 12.75 -3.62 -1.80
N GLY A 121 13.78 -3.59 -2.64
CA GLY A 121 14.19 -2.43 -3.43
C GLY A 121 15.13 -2.82 -4.56
N PRO A 122 15.39 -1.93 -5.54
CA PRO A 122 14.83 -0.58 -5.64
C PRO A 122 13.31 -0.60 -5.93
N LEU A 123 12.58 0.39 -5.39
CA LEU A 123 11.12 0.51 -5.53
C LEU A 123 10.70 1.05 -6.90
N PHE A 124 11.54 1.90 -7.49
CA PHE A 124 11.34 2.54 -8.79
C PHE A 124 12.58 2.35 -9.69
N LEU A 125 12.44 2.72 -10.97
CA LEU A 125 13.52 2.63 -11.94
C LEU A 125 14.66 3.61 -11.59
N LYS A 126 15.85 3.35 -12.13
CA LYS A 126 17.08 4.14 -11.88
C LYS A 126 16.92 5.65 -12.11
N VAL A 127 16.03 6.05 -13.02
CA VAL A 127 15.77 7.45 -13.39
C VAL A 127 14.84 8.20 -12.42
N ALA A 128 14.25 7.51 -11.45
CA ALA A 128 13.46 8.17 -10.41
C ALA A 128 14.38 8.97 -9.47
N MET A 129 13.85 10.05 -8.91
CA MET A 129 14.52 10.88 -7.92
C MET A 129 14.46 10.28 -6.50
N TRP A 130 13.52 9.37 -6.25
CA TRP A 130 13.41 8.62 -5.00
C TRP A 130 13.09 7.14 -5.25
N GLY A 131 13.56 6.26 -4.36
CA GLY A 131 13.31 4.82 -4.44
C GLY A 131 14.03 4.12 -5.59
N ASN A 132 14.99 4.78 -6.22
CA ASN A 132 15.76 4.27 -7.37
C ASN A 132 16.97 3.40 -6.99
N LYS A 133 17.16 3.15 -5.70
CA LYS A 133 18.26 2.36 -5.12
C LYS A 133 17.71 1.39 -4.09
#